data_AF-A0A0F8XEC5-F1
#
_entry.id   AF-A0A0F8XEC5-F1
#
_cell.length_a   1.000
_cell.length_b   1.000
_cell.length_c   1.000
_cell.angle_alpha   90.00
_cell.angle_beta   90.00
_cell.angle_gamma   90.00
#
_symmetry.space_group_name_H-M   'P 1'
#
loop_
_entity.id
_entity.type
_entity.pdbx_description
1 polymer ?
#
loop_
_entity_poly.entity_id
_entity_poly.type
_entity_poly.pdbx_seq_one_letter_code
_entity_poly.pdbx_strand_id
1 'polypeptide(L)'
;MSQDDRYKEIIKKEMTKLTRPVTLKVFTCKEKQPDGSQIRECMDCGQFMALLQVYEENSNGMLTIEEMCIDENPEFAKQYDISRVPTILFIDETGKEIIRYLASPQGGEIQPFIQAVFAFAGAPNYYETTIRQNLDRIEPSTIKVMITDTCPYCPQVATIVNNFAIASKGKIRSIIIDIGANPDIGQYYDAAGVPYTIINDKKTLVGMVGAPEILKALMGGKIRVQY
;
A
#
# COMPACT_ATOMS: atom_id res chain seq x y z
N MET A 1 26.85 12.24 1.49
CA MET A 1 25.48 11.99 1.98
C MET A 1 25.14 10.56 1.64
N SER A 2 24.67 9.79 2.62
CA SER A 2 24.24 8.42 2.39
C SER A 2 22.97 8.39 1.53
N GLN A 3 22.62 7.22 1.00
CA GLN A 3 21.38 7.05 0.25
C GLN A 3 20.15 7.32 1.13
N ASP A 4 20.21 6.92 2.39
CA ASP A 4 19.16 7.16 3.39
C ASP A 4 18.97 8.64 3.72
N ASP A 5 20.06 9.43 3.75
CA ASP A 5 19.96 10.87 3.97
C ASP A 5 19.19 11.55 2.84
N ARG A 6 19.45 11.15 1.59
CA ARG A 6 18.74 11.67 0.41
C ARG A 6 17.26 11.33 0.44
N TYR A 7 16.91 10.12 0.88
CA TYR A 7 15.52 9.70 1.03
C TYR A 7 14.79 10.50 2.10
N LYS A 8 15.42 10.72 3.25
CA LYS A 8 14.87 11.57 4.31
C LYS A 8 14.65 13.00 3.81
N GLU A 9 15.56 13.58 3.05
CA GLU A 9 15.38 14.92 2.47
C GLU A 9 14.19 15.01 1.51
N ILE A 10 13.96 13.99 0.68
CA ILE A 10 12.79 13.92 -0.20
C ILE A 10 11.51 13.91 0.63
N ILE A 11 11.44 13.06 1.66
CA ILE A 11 10.27 12.97 2.55
C ILE A 11 10.02 14.32 3.21
N LYS A 12 11.05 14.92 3.81
CA LYS A 12 10.97 16.23 4.48
C LYS A 12 10.42 17.31 3.56
N LYS A 13 10.95 17.40 2.34
CA LYS A 13 10.53 18.42 1.37
C LYS A 13 9.11 18.19 0.88
N GLU A 14 8.77 16.96 0.50
CA GLU A 14 7.49 16.68 -0.13
C GLU A 14 6.34 16.68 0.87
N MET A 15 6.52 16.12 2.07
CA MET A 15 5.46 16.04 3.09
C MET A 15 4.97 17.41 3.58
N THR A 16 5.80 18.46 3.48
CA THR A 16 5.36 19.85 3.79
C THR A 16 4.19 20.33 2.92
N LYS A 17 3.98 19.70 1.76
CA LYS A 17 2.91 20.04 0.81
C LYS A 17 1.56 19.38 1.15
N LEU A 18 1.52 18.51 2.15
CA LEU A 18 0.27 17.93 2.63
C LEU A 18 -0.55 19.03 3.33
N THR A 19 -1.77 19.26 2.85
CA THR A 19 -2.62 20.39 3.29
C THR A 19 -3.91 19.95 3.96
N ARG A 20 -4.17 18.64 4.02
CA ARG A 20 -5.40 18.07 4.57
C ARG A 20 -5.07 16.93 5.52
N PRO A 21 -5.83 16.79 6.63
CA PRO A 21 -5.57 15.78 7.63
C PRO A 21 -5.81 14.37 7.07
N VAL A 22 -4.95 13.44 7.47
CA VAL A 22 -5.01 12.03 7.10
C VAL A 22 -4.45 11.18 8.22
N THR A 23 -5.15 10.11 8.56
CA THR A 23 -4.72 9.14 9.56
C THR A 23 -4.44 7.82 8.89
N LEU A 24 -3.26 7.25 9.16
CA LEU A 24 -2.90 5.90 8.75
C LEU A 24 -2.84 5.01 9.99
N LYS A 25 -3.41 3.81 9.91
CA LYS A 25 -3.29 2.81 10.97
C LYS A 25 -2.14 1.89 10.65
N VAL A 26 -1.23 1.69 11.60
CA VAL A 26 -0.05 0.85 11.42
C VAL A 26 -0.06 -0.26 12.45
N PHE A 27 -0.14 -1.49 11.97
CA PHE A 27 -0.17 -2.67 12.82
C PHE A 27 1.22 -3.20 13.06
N THR A 28 1.56 -3.42 14.34
CA THR A 28 2.85 -3.93 14.82
C THR A 28 2.67 -5.12 15.80
N CYS A 29 3.81 -5.67 16.26
CA CYS A 29 4.02 -6.78 17.23
C CYS A 29 3.92 -8.23 16.69
N LYS A 30 4.85 -9.14 17.07
CA LYS A 30 4.83 -9.84 18.38
C LYS A 30 6.20 -10.17 19.01
N GLU A 31 6.40 -9.92 20.31
CA GLU A 31 7.30 -10.74 21.17
C GLU A 31 6.83 -10.81 22.62
N LYS A 32 7.13 -11.93 23.30
CA LYS A 32 7.01 -12.18 24.74
C LYS A 32 8.28 -12.91 25.20
N GLN A 33 9.12 -12.11 25.85
CA GLN A 33 10.04 -12.31 26.98
C GLN A 33 10.66 -13.68 27.35
N PRO A 34 11.82 -13.65 28.06
CA PRO A 34 12.84 -14.73 28.11
C PRO A 34 12.44 -16.06 28.75
N ASP A 35 11.22 -16.20 29.27
CA ASP A 35 10.81 -17.39 30.02
C ASP A 35 9.45 -17.99 29.61
N GLY A 36 8.76 -17.47 28.58
CA GLY A 36 7.37 -17.92 28.41
C GLY A 36 6.59 -17.70 27.11
N SER A 37 7.15 -17.06 26.07
CA SER A 37 6.64 -17.08 24.66
C SER A 37 5.30 -16.36 24.39
N GLN A 38 4.95 -15.83 23.21
CA GLN A 38 5.34 -15.97 21.80
C GLN A 38 6.45 -15.03 21.31
N ILE A 39 7.29 -15.49 20.37
CA ILE A 39 8.17 -14.64 19.57
C ILE A 39 7.76 -14.67 18.09
N ARG A 40 7.47 -13.51 17.51
CA ARG A 40 7.76 -13.21 16.11
C ARG A 40 8.27 -11.78 16.08
N GLU A 41 9.51 -11.63 16.54
CA GLU A 41 10.26 -10.38 16.57
C GLU A 41 9.94 -9.64 15.27
N CYS A 42 9.16 -8.57 15.39
CA CYS A 42 9.07 -7.66 14.29
C CYS A 42 10.38 -6.87 14.34
N MET A 43 11.48 -7.54 13.95
CA MET A 43 12.84 -7.01 13.93
C MET A 43 12.89 -5.66 13.21
N ASP A 44 12.00 -5.49 12.25
CA ASP A 44 11.88 -4.32 11.41
C ASP A 44 10.82 -3.31 11.89
N CYS A 45 9.93 -3.63 12.83
CA CYS A 45 8.87 -2.69 13.25
C CYS A 45 9.44 -1.39 13.83
N GLY A 46 10.54 -1.47 14.60
CA GLY A 46 11.18 -0.27 15.14
C GLY A 46 11.73 0.65 14.05
N GLN A 47 12.39 0.09 13.04
CA GLN A 47 12.91 0.86 11.91
C GLN A 47 11.78 1.39 11.02
N PHE A 48 10.76 0.57 10.78
CA PHE A 48 9.56 0.91 10.03
C PHE A 48 8.81 2.07 10.69
N MET A 49 8.60 2.03 12.01
CA MET A 49 7.96 3.12 12.75
C MET A 49 8.83 4.37 12.78
N ALA A 50 10.15 4.25 12.98
CA ALA A 50 11.06 5.40 12.92
C ALA A 50 11.05 6.08 11.54
N LEU A 51 10.91 5.30 10.45
CA LEU A 51 10.72 5.83 9.11
C LEU A 51 9.39 6.59 9.00
N LEU A 52 8.28 5.99 9.43
CA LEU A 52 6.95 6.64 9.39
C LEU A 52 6.88 7.90 10.25
N GLN A 53 7.59 7.94 11.36
CA GLN A 53 7.71 9.14 12.19
C GLN A 53 8.37 10.30 11.41
N VAL A 54 9.34 10.03 10.52
CA VAL A 54 9.90 11.06 9.63
C VAL A 54 8.82 11.63 8.70
N TYR A 55 7.88 10.82 8.21
CA TYR A 55 6.75 11.32 7.42
C TYR A 55 5.82 12.19 8.25
N GLU A 56 5.47 11.73 9.45
CA GLU A 56 4.56 12.41 10.38
C GLU A 56 5.11 13.78 10.81
N GLU A 57 6.34 13.82 11.32
CA GLU A 57 7.00 15.04 11.81
C GLU A 57 7.13 16.12 10.73
N ASN A 58 7.23 15.72 9.46
CA ASN A 58 7.42 16.63 8.33
C ASN A 58 6.13 16.90 7.55
N SER A 59 4.98 16.52 8.11
CA SER A 59 3.65 16.70 7.50
C SER A 59 2.92 17.97 7.94
N ASN A 60 3.57 18.87 8.69
CA ASN A 60 2.92 20.02 9.34
C ASN A 60 1.72 19.64 10.23
N GLY A 61 1.75 18.44 10.84
CA GLY A 61 0.66 17.92 11.65
C GLY A 61 -0.56 17.46 10.87
N MET A 62 -0.44 17.27 9.54
CA MET A 62 -1.53 16.79 8.69
C MET A 62 -1.55 15.27 8.56
N LEU A 63 -0.42 14.58 8.73
CA LEU A 63 -0.38 13.13 8.82
C LEU A 63 -0.40 12.73 10.29
N THR A 64 -1.22 11.74 10.64
CA THR A 64 -1.19 11.07 11.94
C THR A 64 -0.97 9.58 11.73
N ILE A 65 0.03 9.03 12.41
CA ILE A 65 0.31 7.59 12.40
C ILE A 65 -0.23 6.99 13.71
N GLU A 66 -1.27 6.17 13.59
CA GLU A 66 -1.85 5.45 14.73
C GLU A 66 -1.28 4.04 14.77
N GLU A 67 -0.29 3.82 15.65
CA GLU A 67 0.26 2.48 15.89
C GLU A 67 -0.72 1.62 16.69
N MET A 68 -0.91 0.37 16.25
CA MET A 68 -1.77 -0.61 16.89
C MET A 68 -1.04 -1.95 17.01
N CYS A 69 -0.99 -2.53 18.21
CA CYS A 69 -0.47 -3.88 18.40
C CYS A 69 -1.52 -4.93 18.04
N ILE A 70 -1.19 -5.90 17.18
CA ILE A 70 -2.13 -6.96 16.77
C ILE A 70 -2.54 -7.88 17.92
N ASP A 71 -1.70 -8.01 18.96
CA ASP A 71 -1.98 -8.84 20.14
C ASP A 71 -2.88 -8.13 21.15
N GLU A 72 -2.76 -6.81 21.25
CA GLU A 72 -3.58 -5.97 22.14
C GLU A 72 -4.91 -5.58 21.50
N ASN A 73 -4.98 -5.57 20.16
CA ASN A 73 -6.15 -5.19 19.39
C ASN A 73 -6.66 -6.35 18.50
N PRO A 74 -6.93 -7.54 19.06
CA PRO A 74 -7.23 -8.74 18.27
C PRO A 74 -8.55 -8.63 17.49
N GLU A 75 -9.53 -7.88 18.00
CA GLU A 75 -10.81 -7.66 17.31
C GLU A 75 -10.62 -6.83 16.03
N PHE A 76 -9.83 -5.76 16.11
CA PHE A 76 -9.53 -4.91 14.97
C PHE A 76 -8.64 -5.64 13.95
N ALA A 77 -7.61 -6.34 14.43
CA ALA A 77 -6.77 -7.18 13.59
C ALA A 77 -7.61 -8.24 12.85
N LYS A 78 -8.58 -8.85 13.52
CA LYS A 78 -9.52 -9.81 12.90
C LYS A 78 -10.46 -9.15 11.90
N GLN A 79 -11.01 -7.97 12.22
CA GLN A 79 -11.92 -7.22 11.34
C GLN A 79 -11.29 -6.95 9.97
N TYR A 80 -10.01 -6.58 9.96
CA TYR A 80 -9.26 -6.29 8.74
C TYR A 80 -8.41 -7.47 8.25
N ASP A 81 -8.49 -8.66 8.83
CA ASP A 81 -7.65 -9.80 8.46
C ASP A 81 -6.14 -9.45 8.42
N ILE A 82 -5.67 -8.88 9.52
CA ILE A 82 -4.27 -8.52 9.74
C ILE A 82 -3.58 -9.68 10.45
N SER A 83 -2.76 -10.38 9.68
CA SER A 83 -1.95 -11.52 10.14
C SER A 83 -0.45 -11.29 10.06
N ARG A 84 -0.04 -10.11 9.55
CA ARG A 84 1.36 -9.74 9.30
C ARG A 84 1.64 -8.36 9.83
N VAL A 85 2.88 -8.17 10.27
CA VAL A 85 3.40 -6.90 10.76
C VAL A 85 4.81 -6.70 10.19
N PRO A 86 5.23 -5.44 9.97
CA PRO A 86 4.40 -4.24 10.03
C PRO A 86 3.39 -4.19 8.86
N THR A 87 2.20 -3.64 9.10
CA THR A 87 1.18 -3.41 8.05
C THR A 87 0.63 -2.00 8.15
N ILE A 88 0.66 -1.22 7.05
CA ILE A 88 0.01 0.10 7.00
C ILE A 88 -1.34 -0.05 6.30
N LEU A 89 -2.39 0.52 6.90
CA LEU A 89 -3.73 0.58 6.32
C LEU A 89 -4.17 2.03 6.08
N PHE A 90 -4.77 2.23 4.92
CA PHE A 90 -5.52 3.42 4.56
C PHE A 90 -7.01 3.06 4.67
N ILE A 91 -7.66 3.56 5.71
CA ILE A 91 -9.08 3.26 6.01
C ILE A 91 -9.86 4.56 5.90
N ASP A 92 -10.89 4.57 5.06
CA ASP A 92 -11.74 5.75 4.88
C ASP A 92 -12.65 6.02 6.08
N GLU A 93 -13.36 7.15 6.06
CA GLU A 93 -14.27 7.58 7.11
C GLU A 93 -15.42 6.60 7.39
N THR A 94 -15.70 5.67 6.47
CA THR A 94 -16.73 4.63 6.61
C THR A 94 -16.18 3.35 7.23
N GLY A 95 -14.88 3.30 7.54
CA GLY A 95 -14.20 2.11 8.04
C GLY A 95 -13.77 1.15 6.94
N LYS A 96 -13.80 1.56 5.66
CA LYS A 96 -13.45 0.68 4.55
C LYS A 96 -11.95 0.76 4.23
N GLU A 97 -11.32 -0.39 4.11
CA GLU A 97 -9.91 -0.49 3.72
C GLU A 97 -9.74 -0.21 2.21
N ILE A 98 -8.94 0.80 1.88
CA ILE A 98 -8.65 1.22 0.51
C ILE A 98 -7.30 0.67 0.05
N ILE A 99 -6.26 0.85 0.86
CA ILE A 99 -4.89 0.45 0.56
C ILE A 99 -4.28 -0.28 1.75
N ARG A 100 -3.51 -1.33 1.46
CA ARG A 100 -2.62 -2.01 2.41
C ARG A 100 -1.18 -1.99 1.92
N TYR A 101 -0.25 -1.69 2.80
CA TYR A 101 1.17 -1.92 2.57
C TYR A 101 1.67 -3.03 3.49
N LEU A 102 2.22 -4.07 2.88
CA LEU A 102 3.12 -5.07 3.44
C LEU A 102 4.54 -4.81 2.90
N ALA A 103 4.93 -3.54 2.87
CA ALA A 103 6.19 -3.05 2.33
C ALA A 103 6.58 -1.77 3.09
N SER A 104 7.88 -1.57 3.31
CA SER A 104 8.40 -0.31 3.85
C SER A 104 8.29 0.79 2.80
N PRO A 105 7.74 1.98 3.12
CA PRO A 105 7.67 3.10 2.17
C PRO A 105 9.04 3.78 2.02
N GLN A 106 10.09 3.01 1.74
CA GLN A 106 11.47 3.47 1.57
C GLN A 106 11.92 3.31 0.12
N GLY A 107 13.09 3.87 -0.21
CA GLY A 107 13.67 3.69 -1.53
C GLY A 107 12.74 4.13 -2.67
N GLY A 108 12.49 3.23 -3.61
CA GLY A 108 11.59 3.46 -4.74
C GLY A 108 10.13 3.72 -4.32
N GLU A 109 9.69 3.21 -3.16
CA GLU A 109 8.31 3.32 -2.68
C GLU A 109 7.98 4.65 -1.99
N ILE A 110 8.98 5.51 -1.74
CA ILE A 110 8.76 6.84 -1.14
C ILE A 110 7.76 7.66 -1.96
N GLN A 111 7.96 7.74 -3.27
CA GLN A 111 7.13 8.55 -4.16
C GLN A 111 5.69 7.98 -4.30
N PRO A 112 5.49 6.68 -4.58
CA PRO A 112 4.16 6.06 -4.58
C PRO A 112 3.41 6.25 -3.27
N PHE A 113 4.10 6.09 -2.12
CA PHE A 113 3.48 6.23 -0.82
C PHE A 113 3.04 7.68 -0.54
N ILE A 114 3.90 8.67 -0.79
CA ILE A 114 3.54 10.10 -0.64
C ILE A 114 2.34 10.44 -1.52
N GLN A 115 2.34 9.99 -2.78
CA GLN A 115 1.22 10.23 -3.69
C GLN A 115 -0.07 9.57 -3.19
N ALA A 116 0.01 8.35 -2.64
CA ALA A 116 -1.13 7.68 -2.04
C ALA A 116 -1.67 8.45 -0.82
N VAL A 117 -0.81 8.93 0.07
CA VAL A 117 -1.19 9.79 1.21
C VAL A 117 -1.90 11.05 0.74
N PHE A 118 -1.36 11.72 -0.28
CA PHE A 118 -1.92 12.97 -0.79
C PHE A 118 -3.26 12.74 -1.47
N ALA A 119 -3.35 11.74 -2.35
CA ALA A 119 -4.60 11.38 -3.02
C ALA A 119 -5.67 10.91 -2.02
N PHE A 120 -5.28 10.18 -0.98
CA PHE A 120 -6.18 9.74 0.07
C PHE A 120 -6.69 10.90 0.94
N ALA A 121 -5.85 11.91 1.20
CA ALA A 121 -6.26 13.19 1.79
C ALA A 121 -7.12 14.06 0.85
N GLY A 122 -7.33 13.63 -0.41
CA GLY A 122 -8.19 14.28 -1.39
C GLY A 122 -7.48 15.25 -2.33
N ALA A 123 -6.15 15.13 -2.51
CA ALA A 123 -5.44 15.79 -3.61
C ALA A 123 -5.90 15.22 -4.97
N PRO A 124 -5.69 15.94 -6.09
CA PRO A 124 -6.11 15.49 -7.41
C PRO A 124 -5.53 14.12 -7.77
N ASN A 125 -6.41 13.21 -8.16
CA ASN A 125 -6.05 11.88 -8.63
C ASN A 125 -6.30 11.80 -10.15
N TYR A 126 -5.22 11.57 -10.90
CA TYR A 126 -5.24 11.53 -12.37
C TYR A 126 -6.23 10.51 -12.94
N TYR A 127 -6.47 9.40 -12.24
CA TYR A 127 -7.32 8.31 -12.72
C TYR A 127 -8.77 8.41 -12.23
N GLU A 128 -9.11 9.44 -11.45
CA GLU A 128 -10.40 9.52 -10.76
C GLU A 128 -11.59 9.44 -11.73
N THR A 129 -11.61 10.31 -12.74
CA THR A 129 -12.69 10.35 -13.74
C THR A 129 -12.84 9.01 -14.45
N THR A 130 -11.73 8.43 -14.92
CA THR A 130 -11.73 7.18 -15.68
C THR A 130 -12.24 6.00 -14.86
N ILE A 131 -11.82 5.89 -13.60
CA ILE A 131 -12.26 4.81 -12.71
C ILE A 131 -13.74 5.00 -12.36
N ARG A 132 -14.15 6.22 -11.96
CA ARG A 132 -15.55 6.52 -11.62
C ARG A 132 -16.51 6.20 -12.76
N GLN A 133 -16.15 6.53 -14.01
CA GLN A 133 -16.98 6.25 -15.20
C GLN A 133 -17.11 4.76 -15.52
N ASN A 134 -16.17 3.92 -15.07
CA ASN A 134 -16.19 2.48 -15.34
C ASN A 134 -16.57 1.65 -14.10
N LEU A 135 -16.96 2.28 -12.98
CA LEU A 135 -17.25 1.57 -11.73
C LEU A 135 -18.31 0.48 -11.90
N ASP A 136 -19.36 0.71 -12.68
CA ASP A 136 -20.43 -0.27 -12.92
C ASP A 136 -19.94 -1.52 -13.66
N ARG A 137 -18.81 -1.41 -14.37
CA ARG A 137 -18.20 -2.49 -15.15
C ARG A 137 -17.08 -3.20 -14.39
N ILE A 138 -16.66 -2.65 -13.25
CA ILE A 138 -15.61 -3.20 -12.40
C ILE A 138 -16.29 -3.95 -11.27
N GLU A 139 -16.04 -5.24 -11.16
CA GLU A 139 -16.46 -6.01 -9.99
C GLU A 139 -15.61 -5.64 -8.77
N PRO A 140 -16.14 -5.81 -7.53
CA PRO A 140 -15.32 -5.68 -6.32
C PRO A 140 -14.02 -6.48 -6.46
N SER A 141 -12.89 -5.80 -6.32
CA SER A 141 -11.60 -6.37 -6.68
C SER A 141 -10.50 -6.03 -5.69
N THR A 142 -9.62 -6.99 -5.43
CA THR A 142 -8.36 -6.78 -4.72
C THR A 142 -7.21 -6.94 -5.70
N ILE A 143 -6.38 -5.92 -5.82
CA ILE A 143 -5.15 -5.92 -6.61
C ILE A 143 -3.97 -6.08 -5.66
N LYS A 144 -3.19 -7.15 -5.80
CA LYS A 144 -1.92 -7.32 -5.10
C LYS A 144 -0.79 -6.98 -6.06
N VAL A 145 0.13 -6.11 -5.66
CA VAL A 145 1.33 -5.79 -6.44
C VAL A 145 2.55 -6.18 -5.62
N MET A 146 3.29 -7.15 -6.14
CA MET A 146 4.56 -7.56 -5.57
C MET A 146 5.69 -6.72 -6.12
N ILE A 147 6.54 -6.25 -5.23
CA ILE A 147 7.64 -5.34 -5.51
C ILE A 147 8.90 -5.80 -4.78
N THR A 148 10.03 -5.14 -5.09
CA THR A 148 11.25 -5.17 -4.29
C THR A 148 11.86 -3.78 -4.23
N ASP A 149 12.65 -3.49 -3.20
CA ASP A 149 13.28 -2.17 -2.99
C ASP A 149 14.15 -1.69 -4.16
N THR A 150 14.73 -2.60 -4.92
CA THR A 150 15.65 -2.30 -6.03
C THR A 150 14.96 -2.26 -7.41
N CYS A 151 13.66 -2.53 -7.47
CA CYS A 151 12.91 -2.60 -8.71
C CYS A 151 12.58 -1.18 -9.26
N PRO A 152 13.13 -0.76 -10.41
CA PRO A 152 12.92 0.59 -10.92
C PRO A 152 11.50 0.83 -11.49
N TYR A 153 10.79 -0.24 -11.85
CA TYR A 153 9.45 -0.16 -12.47
C TYR A 153 8.30 -0.32 -11.48
N CYS A 154 8.57 -0.88 -10.30
CA CYS A 154 7.58 -1.15 -9.27
C CYS A 154 6.86 0.12 -8.77
N PRO A 155 7.55 1.26 -8.57
CA PRO A 155 6.90 2.49 -8.10
C PRO A 155 5.76 2.96 -9.02
N GLN A 156 5.92 2.78 -10.33
CA GLN A 156 4.88 3.18 -11.28
C GLN A 156 3.62 2.34 -11.14
N VAL A 157 3.77 1.02 -11.01
CA VAL A 157 2.63 0.11 -10.86
C VAL A 157 1.93 0.34 -9.52
N ALA A 158 2.69 0.49 -8.43
CA ALA A 158 2.16 0.83 -7.10
C ALA A 158 1.34 2.13 -7.12
N THR A 159 1.87 3.18 -7.77
CA THR A 159 1.19 4.47 -7.94
C THR A 159 -0.15 4.32 -8.67
N ILE A 160 -0.21 3.53 -9.74
CA ILE A 160 -1.43 3.32 -10.52
C ILE A 160 -2.49 2.61 -9.67
N VAL A 161 -2.15 1.50 -9.03
CA VAL A 161 -3.13 0.68 -8.30
C VAL A 161 -3.65 1.39 -7.05
N ASN A 162 -2.82 2.17 -6.36
CA ASN A 162 -3.25 2.97 -5.21
C ASN A 162 -4.24 4.06 -5.63
N ASN A 163 -3.93 4.77 -6.71
CA ASN A 163 -4.86 5.76 -7.25
C ASN A 163 -6.17 5.14 -7.74
N PHE A 164 -6.14 3.93 -8.31
CA PHE A 164 -7.34 3.20 -8.68
C PHE A 164 -8.19 2.86 -7.46
N ALA A 165 -7.55 2.36 -6.39
CA ALA A 165 -8.23 2.02 -5.15
C ALA A 165 -8.93 3.24 -4.54
N ILE A 166 -8.21 4.36 -4.40
CA ILE A 166 -8.73 5.64 -3.88
C ILE A 166 -9.89 6.16 -4.74
N ALA A 167 -9.70 6.21 -6.07
CA ALA A 167 -10.73 6.70 -7.01
C ALA A 167 -12.02 5.87 -6.92
N SER A 168 -11.90 4.57 -6.67
CA SER A 168 -13.03 3.65 -6.60
C SER A 168 -13.80 3.68 -5.28
N LYS A 169 -13.35 4.47 -4.29
CA LYS A 169 -13.89 4.47 -2.91
C LYS A 169 -13.99 3.04 -2.34
N GLY A 170 -12.91 2.28 -2.53
CA GLY A 170 -12.75 0.92 -2.01
C GLY A 170 -13.53 -0.17 -2.76
N LYS A 171 -14.15 0.11 -3.92
CA LYS A 171 -14.63 -1.01 -4.78
C LYS A 171 -13.44 -1.83 -5.29
N ILE A 172 -12.32 -1.14 -5.54
CA ILE A 172 -10.99 -1.70 -5.76
C ILE A 172 -10.19 -1.47 -4.48
N ARG A 173 -9.55 -2.51 -3.98
CA ARG A 173 -8.58 -2.45 -2.89
C ARG A 173 -7.19 -2.76 -3.44
N SER A 174 -6.17 -1.99 -3.07
CA SER A 174 -4.77 -2.28 -3.43
C SER A 174 -4.00 -2.83 -2.24
N ILE A 175 -3.11 -3.78 -2.50
CA ILE A 175 -2.18 -4.35 -1.54
C ILE A 175 -0.78 -4.33 -2.16
N ILE A 176 0.11 -3.51 -1.61
CA ILE A 176 1.51 -3.44 -2.03
C ILE A 176 2.33 -4.36 -1.13
N ILE A 177 3.13 -5.25 -1.73
CA ILE A 177 3.81 -6.32 -1.02
C ILE A 177 5.28 -6.33 -1.43
N ASP A 178 6.18 -6.07 -0.49
CA ASP A 178 7.59 -6.36 -0.73
C ASP A 178 7.83 -7.84 -0.50
N ILE A 179 8.20 -8.56 -1.57
CA ILE A 179 8.49 -9.99 -1.51
C ILE A 179 9.88 -10.27 -0.92
N GLY A 180 10.74 -9.26 -0.76
CA GLY A 180 11.96 -9.36 0.04
C GLY A 180 11.63 -9.55 1.52
N ALA A 181 10.73 -8.72 2.06
CA ALA A 181 10.22 -8.84 3.42
C ALA A 181 9.18 -9.97 3.60
N ASN A 182 8.45 -10.35 2.54
CA ASN A 182 7.41 -11.38 2.56
C ASN A 182 7.65 -12.48 1.52
N PRO A 183 8.77 -13.25 1.63
CA PRO A 183 9.19 -14.19 0.61
C PRO A 183 8.20 -15.35 0.42
N ASP A 184 7.47 -15.72 1.47
CA ASP A 184 6.44 -16.76 1.42
C ASP A 184 5.26 -16.38 0.52
N ILE A 185 4.91 -15.09 0.45
CA ILE A 185 3.88 -14.59 -0.48
C ILE A 185 4.39 -14.70 -1.92
N GLY A 186 5.63 -14.30 -2.19
CA GLY A 186 6.24 -14.43 -3.51
C GLY A 186 6.28 -15.89 -3.98
N GLN A 187 6.65 -16.81 -3.09
CA GLN A 187 6.65 -18.25 -3.36
C GLN A 187 5.25 -18.81 -3.62
N TYR A 188 4.26 -18.42 -2.82
CA TYR A 188 2.88 -18.91 -2.95
C TYR A 188 2.27 -18.61 -4.34
N TYR A 189 2.58 -17.43 -4.90
CA TYR A 189 2.10 -17.02 -6.22
C TYR A 189 3.09 -17.32 -7.36
N ASP A 190 4.19 -18.02 -7.08
CA ASP A 190 5.25 -18.34 -8.05
C ASP A 190 5.76 -17.08 -8.80
N ALA A 191 6.02 -16.02 -8.04
CA ALA A 191 6.46 -14.73 -8.58
C ALA A 191 7.94 -14.80 -8.97
N ALA A 192 8.21 -15.21 -10.21
CA ALA A 192 9.57 -15.30 -10.76
C ALA A 192 10.29 -13.94 -10.94
N GLY A 193 9.58 -12.82 -10.84
CA GLY A 193 10.13 -11.48 -10.94
C GLY A 193 9.09 -10.41 -10.63
N VAL A 194 9.55 -9.17 -10.40
CA VAL A 194 8.72 -8.02 -10.06
C VAL A 194 8.87 -6.88 -11.09
N PRO A 195 7.87 -5.99 -11.27
CA PRO A 195 6.57 -5.98 -10.58
C PRO A 195 5.68 -7.15 -11.03
N TYR A 196 4.94 -7.74 -10.09
CA TYR A 196 4.02 -8.84 -10.35
C TYR A 196 2.65 -8.51 -9.78
N THR A 197 1.66 -8.34 -10.66
CA THR A 197 0.32 -7.87 -10.28
C THR A 197 -0.68 -9.01 -10.36
N ILE A 198 -1.44 -9.23 -9.28
CA ILE A 198 -2.50 -10.24 -9.18
C ILE A 198 -3.83 -9.54 -8.91
N ILE A 199 -4.87 -9.90 -9.66
CA ILE A 199 -6.23 -9.40 -9.44
C ILE A 199 -7.14 -10.57 -9.02
N ASN A 200 -7.76 -10.45 -7.85
CA ASN A 200 -8.69 -11.45 -7.27
C ASN A 200 -8.14 -12.89 -7.28
N ASP A 201 -6.84 -13.03 -7.02
CA ASP A 201 -6.14 -14.33 -6.94
C ASP A 201 -6.24 -15.20 -8.20
N LYS A 202 -6.44 -14.56 -9.36
CA LYS A 202 -6.64 -15.25 -10.64
C LYS A 202 -5.82 -14.69 -11.78
N LYS A 203 -5.91 -13.38 -12.02
CA LYS A 203 -5.26 -12.75 -13.19
C LYS A 203 -3.90 -12.22 -12.80
N THR A 204 -2.88 -12.69 -13.51
CA THR A 204 -1.51 -12.22 -13.37
C THR A 204 -1.15 -11.27 -14.51
N LEU A 205 -0.52 -10.15 -14.17
CA LEU A 205 0.12 -9.23 -15.11
C LEU A 205 1.57 -9.04 -14.65
N VAL A 206 2.53 -9.37 -15.51
CA VAL A 206 3.97 -9.37 -15.18
C VAL A 206 4.65 -8.18 -15.81
N GLY A 207 5.51 -7.50 -15.05
CA GLY A 207 6.32 -6.38 -15.51
C GLY A 207 5.65 -5.03 -15.32
N MET A 208 6.16 -4.03 -16.03
CA MET A 208 5.68 -2.64 -15.98
C MET A 208 4.34 -2.50 -16.72
N VAL A 209 3.26 -2.83 -16.04
CA VAL A 209 1.91 -2.81 -16.61
C VAL A 209 1.31 -1.41 -16.47
N GLY A 210 0.80 -0.87 -17.58
CA GLY A 210 0.17 0.45 -17.61
C GLY A 210 -1.28 0.46 -17.13
N ALA A 211 -1.77 1.64 -16.76
CA ALA A 211 -3.14 1.85 -16.29
C ALA A 211 -4.25 1.31 -17.23
N PRO A 212 -4.16 1.44 -18.58
CA PRO A 212 -5.18 0.88 -19.47
C PRO A 212 -5.29 -0.65 -19.39
N GLU A 213 -4.17 -1.34 -19.21
CA GLU A 213 -4.13 -2.80 -19.12
C GLU A 213 -4.69 -3.30 -17.79
N ILE A 214 -4.32 -2.65 -16.68
CA ILE A 214 -4.90 -2.94 -15.35
C ILE A 214 -6.41 -2.72 -15.37
N LEU A 215 -6.87 -1.59 -15.96
CA LEU A 215 -8.29 -1.29 -16.08
C LEU A 215 -9.03 -2.34 -16.92
N LYS A 216 -8.48 -2.72 -18.07
CA LYS A 216 -9.03 -3.80 -18.90
C LYS A 216 -9.11 -5.12 -18.14
N ALA A 217 -8.10 -5.44 -17.33
CA ALA A 217 -8.10 -6.64 -16.52
C ALA A 217 -9.19 -6.61 -15.44
N LEU A 218 -9.43 -5.46 -14.80
CA LEU A 218 -10.49 -5.25 -13.80
C LEU A 218 -11.90 -5.39 -14.37
N MET A 219 -12.14 -4.91 -15.59
CA MET A 219 -13.46 -4.94 -16.22
C MET A 219 -13.87 -6.33 -16.75
N GLY A 220 -12.95 -7.30 -16.72
CA GLY A 220 -13.16 -8.58 -17.38
C GLY A 220 -13.13 -8.45 -18.90
N GLY A 221 -12.78 -9.52 -19.62
CA GLY A 221 -12.70 -9.52 -21.10
C GLY A 221 -14.04 -9.35 -21.84
N LYS A 222 -15.05 -8.72 -21.24
CA LYS A 222 -16.31 -8.32 -21.88
C LYS A 222 -16.27 -6.84 -22.23
N ILE A 223 -15.31 -6.44 -23.05
CA ILE A 223 -15.39 -5.14 -23.72
C ILE A 223 -16.22 -5.34 -25.00
N ARG A 224 -17.53 -5.07 -24.92
CA ARG A 224 -18.25 -4.60 -26.12
C ARG A 224 -17.86 -3.13 -26.29
N VAL A 225 -16.86 -2.88 -27.13
CA VAL A 225 -16.66 -1.54 -27.70
C VAL A 225 -17.77 -1.40 -28.72
N GLN A 226 -18.78 -0.58 -28.45
CA GLN A 226 -19.57 0.00 -29.53
C GLN A 226 -18.76 1.19 -30.03
N TYR A 227 -18.31 1.10 -31.29
CA TYR A 227 -17.86 2.25 -32.08
C TYR A 227 -19.06 3.14 -32.40
#